data_AF-A0A942AMA1-F1
#
_entry.id   AF-A0A942AMA1-F1
#
_cell.length_a   1.000
_cell.length_b   1.000
_cell.length_c   1.000
_cell.angle_alpha   90.00
_cell.angle_beta   90.00
_cell.angle_gamma   90.00
#
_symmetry.space_group_name_H-M   'P 1'
#
loop_
_entity.id
_entity.type
_entity.pdbx_description
1 polymer ?
#
loop_
_entity_poly.entity_id
_entity_poly.type
_entity_poly.pdbx_seq_one_letter_code
_entity_poly.pdbx_strand_id
1 'polypeptide(L)'
;MTDFYKYNLTEESLFTLLSLSTQITQAFESIFDQKDILNSEFEISQFNYHHLLNDTIHDALASQIIIKAISFIDEWNNYFGVKTETKDQETILQIKSLTKPAYSALMAWKEMNSYRNQALAHNHRDKYKKNIYLQNKKFDAPQTDDELLLVAFCIHKMSQVTSLFFQDEIIKIINILEKIIQENKNKNKGRYEFNNKCIQKIKSIDKDITNSFIHYNFTNTLLDTLRKNNSNI
;
A
#
# COMPACT_ATOMS: atom_id res chain seq x y z
N MET A 1 18.88 -18.51 19.39
CA MET A 1 17.45 -18.14 19.43
C MET A 1 17.31 -17.09 20.52
N THR A 2 17.25 -15.82 20.14
CA THR A 2 16.96 -14.73 21.08
C THR A 2 15.46 -14.78 21.37
N ASP A 3 15.09 -14.92 22.65
CA ASP A 3 13.72 -14.72 23.12
C ASP A 3 13.25 -13.35 22.65
N PHE A 4 12.44 -13.35 21.58
CA PHE A 4 11.79 -12.14 21.12
C PHE A 4 10.98 -11.59 22.29
N TYR A 5 11.12 -10.30 22.57
CA TYR A 5 10.22 -9.54 23.44
C TYR A 5 8.79 -9.84 23.02
N LYS A 6 8.14 -10.77 23.72
CA LYS A 6 6.90 -11.36 23.25
C LYS A 6 5.76 -10.43 23.59
N TYR A 7 5.20 -9.79 22.57
CA TYR A 7 3.88 -9.20 22.69
C TYR A 7 2.84 -10.32 22.78
N ASN A 8 1.76 -10.08 23.51
CA ASN A 8 0.60 -10.97 23.54
C ASN A 8 -0.30 -10.72 22.30
N LEU A 9 -1.36 -11.51 22.13
CA LEU A 9 -2.21 -11.41 20.93
C LEU A 9 -3.03 -10.10 20.89
N THR A 10 -3.40 -9.56 22.05
CA THR A 10 -4.03 -8.22 22.14
C THR A 10 -3.05 -7.15 21.71
N GLU A 11 -1.82 -7.18 22.23
CA GLU A 11 -0.76 -6.23 21.92
C GLU A 11 -0.38 -6.25 20.43
N GLU A 12 -0.35 -7.42 19.80
CA GLU A 12 -0.13 -7.57 18.35
C GLU A 12 -1.23 -6.87 17.53
N SER A 13 -2.48 -7.07 17.93
CA SER A 13 -3.63 -6.46 17.26
C SER A 13 -3.65 -4.94 17.44
N LEU A 14 -3.38 -4.46 18.67
CA LEU A 14 -3.24 -3.04 18.98
C LEU A 14 -2.14 -2.39 18.14
N PHE A 15 -0.96 -3.01 18.05
CA PHE A 15 0.12 -2.51 17.20
C PHE A 15 -0.33 -2.38 15.75
N THR A 16 -0.97 -3.42 15.22
CA THR A 16 -1.43 -3.45 13.83
C THR A 16 -2.44 -2.34 13.55
N LEU A 17 -3.47 -2.19 14.39
CA LEU A 17 -4.49 -1.15 14.24
C LEU A 17 -3.88 0.26 14.29
N LEU A 18 -3.03 0.54 15.29
CA LEU A 18 -2.43 1.87 15.48
C LEU A 18 -1.41 2.20 14.39
N SER A 19 -0.63 1.21 13.95
CA SER A 19 0.32 1.36 12.84
C SER A 19 -0.43 1.70 11.54
N LEU A 20 -1.49 0.96 11.22
CA LEU A 20 -2.32 1.22 10.04
C LEU A 20 -2.98 2.60 10.11
N SER A 21 -3.57 2.96 11.26
CA SER A 21 -4.17 4.29 11.45
C SER A 21 -3.15 5.40 11.27
N THR A 22 -1.94 5.26 11.84
CA THR A 22 -0.88 6.27 11.71
C THR A 22 -0.47 6.43 10.25
N GLN A 23 -0.27 5.33 9.53
CA GLN A 23 0.11 5.36 8.12
C GLN A 23 -0.99 5.92 7.21
N ILE A 24 -2.27 5.74 7.57
CA ILE A 24 -3.41 6.34 6.85
C ILE A 24 -3.43 7.85 7.08
N THR A 25 -3.30 8.30 8.33
CA THR A 25 -3.22 9.73 8.66
C THR A 25 -2.04 10.39 7.94
N GLN A 26 -0.85 9.80 7.99
CA GLN A 26 0.33 10.31 7.29
C GLN A 26 0.14 10.38 5.77
N ALA A 27 -0.45 9.35 5.16
CA ALA A 27 -0.73 9.34 3.73
C ALA A 27 -1.73 10.45 3.36
N PHE A 28 -2.77 10.64 4.17
CA PHE A 28 -3.75 11.69 3.97
C PHE A 28 -3.13 13.08 4.12
N GLU A 29 -2.38 13.34 5.18
CA GLU A 29 -1.69 14.63 5.38
C GLU A 29 -0.72 14.93 4.23
N SER A 30 0.00 13.91 3.74
CA SER A 30 0.93 14.06 2.61
C SER A 30 0.26 14.43 1.28
N ILE A 31 -1.03 14.09 1.09
CA ILE A 31 -1.79 14.50 -0.11
C ILE A 31 -1.94 16.04 -0.17
N PHE A 32 -2.08 16.67 1.00
CA PHE A 32 -2.34 18.11 1.11
C PHE A 32 -1.09 18.94 1.48
N ASP A 33 0.00 18.29 1.88
CA ASP A 33 1.28 18.92 2.21
C ASP A 33 2.17 19.22 0.97
N GLN A 34 1.54 19.58 -0.16
CA GLN A 34 2.18 19.74 -1.48
C GLN A 34 3.24 20.85 -1.56
N LYS A 35 3.54 21.56 -0.47
CA LYS A 35 4.50 22.67 -0.48
C LYS A 35 5.96 22.25 -0.35
N ASP A 36 6.28 21.10 0.27
CA ASP A 36 7.70 20.78 0.58
C ASP A 36 8.24 19.49 -0.04
N ILE A 37 7.40 18.55 -0.49
CA ILE A 37 7.87 17.23 -0.97
C ILE A 37 8.66 17.34 -2.30
N LEU A 38 8.42 18.37 -3.11
CA LEU A 38 8.97 18.49 -4.47
C LEU A 38 9.89 19.70 -4.70
N ASN A 39 10.07 20.56 -3.69
CA ASN A 39 10.92 21.75 -3.83
C ASN A 39 12.42 21.45 -3.65
N SER A 40 12.81 20.19 -3.43
CA SER A 40 14.23 19.80 -3.43
C SER A 40 14.64 19.19 -4.78
N GLU A 41 15.42 19.97 -5.54
CA GLU A 41 16.46 19.54 -6.49
C GLU A 41 16.11 19.19 -7.95
N PHE A 42 14.86 19.33 -8.40
CA PHE A 42 14.54 19.12 -9.81
C PHE A 42 14.09 20.41 -10.51
N GLU A 43 15.06 21.22 -10.97
CA GLU A 43 14.81 22.17 -12.07
C GLU A 43 14.58 21.36 -13.36
N ILE A 44 13.35 20.92 -13.60
CA ILE A 44 12.99 20.25 -14.86
C ILE A 44 12.03 21.13 -15.66
N SER A 45 12.48 21.36 -16.89
CA SER A 45 11.94 22.10 -18.05
C SER A 45 10.43 22.36 -18.18
N GLN A 46 10.15 23.39 -18.98
CA GLN A 46 8.88 24.07 -19.37
C GLN A 46 7.68 23.23 -19.85
N PHE A 47 7.42 22.05 -19.28
CA PHE A 47 6.16 21.32 -19.44
C PHE A 47 5.47 21.19 -18.07
N ASN A 48 4.14 21.08 -18.06
CA ASN A 48 3.28 20.96 -16.86
C ASN A 48 3.50 19.67 -16.03
N TYR A 49 4.72 19.14 -15.99
CA TYR A 49 5.12 17.92 -15.28
C TYR A 49 4.84 17.96 -13.78
N HIS A 50 4.85 19.15 -13.16
CA HIS A 50 4.48 19.29 -11.75
C HIS A 50 3.04 18.84 -11.48
N HIS A 51 2.10 19.14 -12.38
CA HIS A 51 0.72 18.69 -12.22
C HIS A 51 0.59 17.17 -12.37
N LEU A 52 1.22 16.59 -13.40
CA LEU A 52 1.20 15.13 -13.61
C LEU A 52 1.86 14.36 -12.45
N LEU A 53 2.96 14.88 -11.92
CA LEU A 53 3.67 14.29 -10.78
C LEU A 53 2.81 14.38 -9.51
N ASN A 54 2.17 15.53 -9.28
CA ASN A 54 1.24 15.70 -8.16
C ASN A 54 0.05 14.75 -8.27
N ASP A 55 -0.54 14.59 -9.46
CA ASP A 55 -1.64 13.66 -9.70
C ASP A 55 -1.21 12.20 -9.45
N THR A 56 0.01 11.83 -9.88
CA THR A 56 0.54 10.47 -9.67
C THR A 56 0.82 10.19 -8.19
N ILE A 57 1.38 11.16 -7.47
CA ILE A 57 1.62 11.06 -6.02
C ILE A 57 0.29 10.98 -5.27
N HIS A 58 -0.68 11.80 -5.65
CA HIS A 58 -2.04 11.78 -5.12
C HIS A 58 -2.68 10.40 -5.30
N ASP A 59 -2.71 9.87 -6.53
CA ASP A 59 -3.29 8.56 -6.85
C ASP A 59 -2.63 7.43 -6.03
N ALA A 60 -1.31 7.49 -5.86
CA ALA A 60 -0.56 6.52 -5.07
C ALA A 60 -0.93 6.59 -3.58
N LEU A 61 -1.01 7.80 -3.00
CA LEU A 61 -1.36 8.00 -1.60
C LEU A 61 -2.83 7.65 -1.33
N ALA A 62 -3.76 8.05 -2.20
CA ALA A 62 -5.16 7.68 -2.15
C ALA A 62 -5.32 6.15 -2.17
N SER A 63 -4.62 5.47 -3.08
CA SER A 63 -4.60 4.00 -3.15
C SER A 63 -4.08 3.37 -1.85
N GLN A 64 -3.03 3.94 -1.26
CA GLN A 64 -2.47 3.47 0.01
C GLN A 64 -3.45 3.63 1.18
N ILE A 65 -4.20 4.73 1.24
CA ILE A 65 -5.25 4.94 2.24
C ILE A 65 -6.28 3.81 2.17
N ILE A 66 -6.78 3.49 0.97
CA ILE A 66 -7.79 2.44 0.77
C ILE A 66 -7.25 1.05 1.15
N ILE A 67 -6.06 0.70 0.68
CA ILE A 67 -5.44 -0.61 0.98
C ILE A 67 -5.31 -0.79 2.49
N LYS A 68 -4.78 0.22 3.19
CA LYS A 68 -4.57 0.16 4.64
C LYS A 68 -5.89 0.22 5.41
N ALA A 69 -6.88 0.96 4.94
CA ALA A 69 -8.20 1.00 5.54
C ALA A 69 -8.88 -0.38 5.53
N ILE A 70 -8.76 -1.10 4.42
CA ILE A 70 -9.28 -2.47 4.34
C ILE A 70 -8.51 -3.40 5.28
N SER A 71 -7.18 -3.30 5.33
CA SER A 71 -6.38 -4.06 6.30
C SER A 71 -6.78 -3.76 7.75
N PHE A 72 -7.10 -2.50 8.07
CA PHE A 72 -7.56 -2.10 9.40
C PHE A 72 -8.91 -2.75 9.73
N ILE A 73 -9.85 -2.72 8.77
CA ILE A 73 -11.17 -3.36 8.91
C ILE A 73 -11.01 -4.88 9.08
N ASP A 74 -10.10 -5.51 8.34
CA ASP A 74 -9.83 -6.95 8.44
C ASP A 74 -9.26 -7.31 9.81
N GLU A 75 -8.31 -6.52 10.33
CA GLU A 75 -7.76 -6.68 11.69
C GLU A 75 -8.87 -6.50 12.74
N TRP A 76 -9.67 -5.44 12.60
CA TRP A 76 -10.78 -5.12 13.51
C TRP A 76 -11.83 -6.22 13.61
N ASN A 77 -12.17 -6.83 12.47
CA ASN A 77 -13.23 -7.83 12.39
C ASN A 77 -12.75 -9.24 12.75
N ASN A 78 -11.55 -9.62 12.31
CA ASN A 78 -11.12 -11.02 12.34
C ASN A 78 -10.09 -11.34 13.43
N TYR A 79 -9.51 -10.32 14.06
CA TYR A 79 -8.44 -10.48 15.05
C TYR A 79 -8.81 -9.75 16.35
N PHE A 80 -9.07 -8.45 16.30
CA PHE A 80 -9.36 -7.64 17.49
C PHE A 80 -10.65 -8.09 18.20
N GLY A 81 -10.53 -8.68 19.39
CA GLY A 81 -11.63 -9.25 20.16
C GLY A 81 -12.02 -10.69 19.77
N VAL A 82 -11.44 -11.24 18.70
CA VAL A 82 -11.70 -12.61 18.22
C VAL A 82 -10.55 -13.55 18.54
N LYS A 83 -9.32 -13.09 18.31
CA LYS A 83 -8.07 -13.83 18.54
C LYS A 83 -7.20 -13.19 19.61
N THR A 84 -7.70 -12.16 20.29
CA THR A 84 -7.01 -11.47 21.38
C THR A 84 -7.15 -12.24 22.70
N GLU A 85 -6.46 -11.79 23.75
CA GLU A 85 -6.52 -12.41 25.07
C GLU A 85 -7.95 -12.37 25.64
N THR A 86 -8.40 -13.47 26.25
CA THR A 86 -9.76 -13.58 26.80
C THR A 86 -10.05 -12.51 27.86
N LYS A 87 -9.02 -12.14 28.64
CA LYS A 87 -9.13 -11.09 29.68
C LYS A 87 -9.53 -9.72 29.14
N ASP A 88 -9.27 -9.44 27.86
CA ASP A 88 -9.48 -8.13 27.25
C ASP A 88 -10.81 -8.06 26.47
N GLN A 89 -11.58 -9.15 26.40
CA GLN A 89 -12.78 -9.24 25.55
C GLN A 89 -13.86 -8.23 25.93
N GLU A 90 -14.15 -8.04 27.23
CA GLU A 90 -15.17 -7.10 27.68
C GLU A 90 -14.82 -5.66 27.30
N THR A 91 -13.56 -5.27 27.53
CA THR A 91 -13.00 -3.98 27.12
C THR A 91 -13.13 -3.78 25.60
N ILE A 92 -12.79 -4.80 24.81
CA ILE A 92 -12.88 -4.72 23.35
C ILE A 92 -14.34 -4.60 22.88
N LEU A 93 -15.29 -5.30 23.50
CA LEU A 93 -16.70 -5.15 23.20
C LEU A 93 -17.20 -3.72 23.49
N GLN A 94 -16.74 -3.13 24.59
CA GLN A 94 -17.06 -1.74 24.92
C GLN A 94 -16.49 -0.76 23.86
N ILE A 95 -15.23 -0.94 23.46
CA ILE A 95 -14.60 -0.16 22.38
C ILE A 95 -15.40 -0.28 21.08
N LYS A 96 -15.77 -1.50 20.68
CA LYS A 96 -16.58 -1.76 19.47
C LYS A 96 -17.95 -1.09 19.53
N SER A 97 -18.56 -1.06 20.71
CA SER A 97 -19.83 -0.34 20.94
C SER A 97 -19.67 1.18 20.76
N LEU A 98 -18.67 1.78 21.41
CA LEU A 98 -18.40 3.22 21.36
C LEU A 98 -18.04 3.71 19.95
N THR A 99 -17.33 2.88 19.20
CA THR A 99 -16.83 3.20 17.86
C THR A 99 -17.77 2.77 16.73
N LYS A 100 -18.92 2.16 17.06
CA LYS A 100 -19.91 1.69 16.10
C LYS A 100 -20.32 2.73 15.05
N PRO A 101 -20.51 4.03 15.37
CA PRO A 101 -20.85 5.02 14.34
C PRO A 101 -19.76 5.17 13.27
N ALA A 102 -18.48 5.25 13.67
CA ALA A 102 -17.35 5.35 12.74
C ALA A 102 -17.19 4.07 11.91
N TYR A 103 -17.30 2.91 12.55
CA TYR A 103 -17.28 1.62 11.85
C TYR A 103 -18.42 1.51 10.83
N SER A 104 -19.64 1.94 11.20
CA SER A 104 -20.81 1.87 10.31
C SER A 104 -20.64 2.74 9.08
N ALA A 105 -19.99 3.91 9.21
CA ALA A 105 -19.64 4.76 8.08
C ALA A 105 -18.63 4.06 7.14
N LEU A 106 -17.58 3.42 7.68
CA LEU A 106 -16.62 2.64 6.87
C LEU A 106 -17.30 1.48 6.13
N MET A 107 -18.27 0.83 6.75
CA MET A 107 -19.00 -0.29 6.16
C MET A 107 -20.11 0.15 5.19
N ALA A 108 -20.31 1.46 4.98
CA ALA A 108 -21.27 1.97 4.02
C ALA A 108 -20.88 1.58 2.59
N TRP A 109 -19.58 1.70 2.26
CA TRP A 109 -19.02 1.30 0.97
C TRP A 109 -18.93 -0.22 0.82
N LYS A 110 -19.75 -0.80 -0.05
CA LYS A 110 -19.89 -2.25 -0.20
C LYS A 110 -18.82 -2.89 -1.07
N GLU A 111 -18.10 -2.09 -1.86
CA GLU A 111 -17.17 -2.59 -2.85
C GLU A 111 -15.70 -2.21 -2.60
N MET A 112 -15.33 -1.68 -1.43
CA MET A 112 -13.93 -1.37 -1.08
C MET A 112 -12.98 -2.55 -1.34
N ASN A 113 -13.36 -3.77 -0.92
CA ASN A 113 -12.59 -4.99 -1.17
C ASN A 113 -12.44 -5.33 -2.66
N SER A 114 -13.54 -5.20 -3.41
CA SER A 114 -13.54 -5.41 -4.85
C SER A 114 -12.69 -4.37 -5.57
N TYR A 115 -12.74 -3.11 -5.11
CA TYR A 115 -11.95 -2.01 -5.64
C TYR A 115 -10.45 -2.24 -5.39
N ARG A 116 -10.03 -2.56 -4.16
CA ARG A 116 -8.63 -2.95 -3.89
C ARG A 116 -8.17 -4.07 -4.81
N ASN A 117 -8.93 -5.15 -4.88
CA ASN A 117 -8.52 -6.33 -5.64
C ASN A 117 -8.45 -6.02 -7.14
N GLN A 118 -9.47 -5.39 -7.72
CA GLN A 118 -9.59 -5.26 -9.17
C GLN A 118 -8.90 -3.99 -9.70
N ALA A 119 -9.02 -2.87 -9.00
CA ALA A 119 -8.47 -1.58 -9.44
C ALA A 119 -7.04 -1.36 -8.97
N LEU A 120 -6.69 -1.75 -7.74
CA LEU A 120 -5.39 -1.39 -7.14
C LEU A 120 -4.35 -2.53 -7.19
N ALA A 121 -4.79 -3.79 -7.06
CA ALA A 121 -3.88 -4.92 -6.89
C ALA A 121 -3.76 -5.83 -8.12
N HIS A 122 -4.84 -6.07 -8.87
CA HIS A 122 -4.87 -7.09 -9.92
C HIS A 122 -5.15 -6.52 -11.30
N ASN A 123 -4.11 -6.22 -12.10
CA ASN A 123 -4.11 -6.02 -13.56
C ASN A 123 -5.31 -5.26 -14.19
N HIS A 124 -6.04 -4.46 -13.41
CA HIS A 124 -7.28 -3.78 -13.78
C HIS A 124 -8.34 -4.70 -14.39
N ARG A 125 -8.47 -5.95 -13.90
CA ARG A 125 -9.39 -6.94 -14.46
C ARG A 125 -10.37 -7.51 -13.43
N ASP A 126 -11.59 -7.75 -13.89
CA ASP A 126 -12.61 -8.47 -13.11
C ASP A 126 -12.31 -9.98 -13.05
N LYS A 127 -13.15 -10.72 -12.31
CA LYS A 127 -13.05 -12.20 -12.20
C LYS A 127 -13.21 -12.94 -13.54
N TYR A 128 -13.72 -12.28 -14.58
CA TYR A 128 -13.86 -12.82 -15.93
C TYR A 128 -12.73 -12.36 -16.87
N LYS A 129 -11.65 -11.80 -16.31
CA LYS A 129 -10.49 -11.27 -17.03
C LYS A 129 -10.83 -10.10 -17.96
N LYS A 130 -11.97 -9.43 -17.80
CA LYS A 130 -12.30 -8.23 -18.58
C LYS A 130 -11.73 -6.99 -17.89
N ASN A 131 -11.27 -6.02 -18.67
CA ASN A 131 -10.71 -4.80 -18.12
C ASN A 131 -11.83 -3.92 -17.53
N ILE A 132 -11.68 -3.51 -16.28
CA ILE A 132 -12.72 -2.78 -15.52
C ILE A 132 -12.95 -1.36 -16.05
N TYR A 133 -11.92 -0.71 -16.59
CA TYR A 133 -12.03 0.64 -17.16
C TYR A 133 -12.74 0.61 -18.52
N LEU A 134 -12.44 -0.38 -19.36
CA LEU A 134 -13.17 -0.58 -20.63
C LEU A 134 -14.65 -0.94 -20.41
N GLN A 135 -14.99 -1.47 -19.24
CA GLN A 135 -16.36 -1.74 -18.83
C GLN A 135 -17.05 -0.52 -18.18
N ASN A 136 -16.36 0.61 -18.02
CA ASN A 136 -16.83 1.76 -17.24
C ASN A 136 -17.34 1.35 -15.84
N LYS A 137 -16.67 0.38 -15.21
CA LYS A 137 -17.08 -0.09 -13.89
C LYS A 137 -16.88 1.02 -12.86
N LYS A 138 -17.96 1.38 -12.18
CA LYS A 138 -17.94 2.26 -11.01
C LYS A 138 -18.01 1.39 -9.77
N PHE A 139 -17.10 1.60 -8.83
CA PHE A 139 -17.11 0.91 -7.55
C PHE A 139 -17.82 1.76 -6.52
N ASP A 140 -18.59 1.13 -5.64
CA ASP A 140 -19.00 1.73 -4.37
C ASP A 140 -17.83 1.68 -3.37
N ALA A 141 -16.90 2.63 -3.53
CA ALA A 141 -15.70 2.80 -2.73
C ALA A 141 -15.29 4.28 -2.69
N PRO A 142 -14.56 4.73 -1.65
CA PRO A 142 -14.07 6.10 -1.54
C PRO A 142 -13.17 6.44 -2.74
N GLN A 143 -13.53 7.47 -3.48
CA GLN A 143 -12.88 7.91 -4.73
C GLN A 143 -12.64 9.42 -4.78
N THR A 144 -13.21 10.21 -3.86
CA THR A 144 -12.93 11.64 -3.71
C THR A 144 -12.11 11.94 -2.45
N ASP A 145 -11.46 13.10 -2.44
CA ASP A 145 -10.70 13.58 -1.27
C ASP A 145 -11.55 13.69 0.00
N ASP A 146 -12.81 14.11 -0.14
CA ASP A 146 -13.76 14.19 0.99
C ASP A 146 -14.10 12.80 1.54
N GLU A 147 -14.24 11.80 0.66
CA GLU A 147 -14.48 10.42 1.07
C GLU A 147 -13.23 9.81 1.71
N LEU A 148 -12.03 10.13 1.20
CA LEU A 148 -10.75 9.72 1.82
C LEU A 148 -10.57 10.36 3.20
N LEU A 149 -10.93 11.63 3.36
CA LEU A 149 -10.97 12.32 4.64
C LEU A 149 -11.90 11.61 5.62
N LEU A 150 -13.11 11.24 5.18
CA LEU A 150 -14.07 10.52 6.01
C LEU A 150 -13.50 9.16 6.46
N VAL A 151 -12.85 8.41 5.56
CA VAL A 151 -12.17 7.15 5.91
C VAL A 151 -11.08 7.37 6.97
N ALA A 152 -10.19 8.33 6.73
CA ALA A 152 -9.09 8.65 7.65
C ALA A 152 -9.63 9.08 9.02
N PHE A 153 -10.65 9.93 9.05
CA PHE A 153 -11.32 10.38 10.26
C PHE A 153 -11.94 9.23 11.05
N CYS A 154 -12.70 8.34 10.39
CA CYS A 154 -13.33 7.20 11.04
C CYS A 154 -12.29 6.28 11.69
N ILE A 155 -11.25 5.91 10.95
CA ILE A 155 -10.18 5.03 11.45
C ILE A 155 -9.40 5.71 12.58
N HIS A 156 -9.11 7.00 12.45
CA HIS A 156 -8.46 7.76 13.51
C HIS A 156 -9.31 7.76 14.80
N LYS A 157 -10.62 7.98 14.70
CA LYS A 157 -11.52 7.95 15.87
C LYS A 157 -11.59 6.57 16.51
N MET A 158 -11.67 5.50 15.71
CA MET A 158 -11.63 4.13 16.21
C MET A 158 -10.34 3.84 16.98
N SER A 159 -9.22 4.31 16.44
CA SER A 159 -7.89 4.15 17.04
C SER A 159 -7.72 4.97 18.31
N GLN A 160 -8.19 6.23 18.33
CA GLN A 160 -8.19 7.07 19.53
C GLN A 160 -8.94 6.42 20.69
N VAL A 161 -10.15 5.92 20.44
CA VAL A 161 -10.92 5.22 21.49
C VAL A 161 -10.18 3.97 21.94
N THR A 162 -9.66 3.16 21.02
CA THR A 162 -8.88 1.97 21.36
C THR A 162 -7.70 2.31 22.27
N SER A 163 -6.96 3.37 21.96
CA SER A 163 -5.80 3.79 22.74
C SER A 163 -6.13 4.26 24.15
N LEU A 164 -7.32 4.83 24.37
CA LEU A 164 -7.75 5.26 25.71
C LEU A 164 -7.92 4.09 26.67
N PHE A 165 -8.28 2.91 26.17
CA PHE A 165 -8.53 1.73 26.99
C PHE A 165 -7.28 0.85 27.19
N PHE A 166 -6.26 0.99 26.33
CA PHE A 166 -5.06 0.13 26.32
C PHE A 166 -3.75 0.94 26.42
N GLN A 167 -3.72 1.97 27.27
CA GLN A 167 -2.58 2.87 27.39
C GLN A 167 -1.30 2.14 27.79
N ASP A 168 -1.38 1.22 28.77
CA ASP A 168 -0.23 0.48 29.28
C ASP A 168 0.33 -0.49 28.24
N GLU A 169 -0.54 -1.24 27.54
CA GLU A 169 -0.17 -2.12 26.44
C GLU A 169 0.53 -1.34 25.32
N ILE A 170 0.03 -0.15 25.00
CA ILE A 170 0.63 0.71 23.96
C ILE A 170 2.01 1.18 24.36
N ILE A 171 2.19 1.65 25.60
CA ILE A 171 3.51 2.05 26.11
C ILE A 171 4.48 0.87 26.04
N LYS A 172 4.03 -0.33 26.40
CA LYS A 172 4.83 -1.55 26.31
C LYS A 172 5.22 -1.87 24.86
N ILE A 173 4.27 -1.79 23.92
CA ILE A 173 4.54 -2.00 22.48
C ILE A 173 5.60 -1.01 21.98
N ILE A 174 5.47 0.28 22.30
CA ILE A 174 6.44 1.33 21.91
C ILE A 174 7.84 0.96 22.42
N ASN A 175 7.96 0.62 23.70
CA ASN A 175 9.25 0.23 24.30
C ASN A 175 9.88 -1.01 23.62
N ILE A 176 9.06 -1.97 23.20
CA ILE A 176 9.54 -3.15 22.46
C ILE A 176 10.08 -2.74 21.08
N LEU A 177 9.33 -1.91 20.35
CA LEU A 177 9.71 -1.43 19.02
C LEU A 177 10.98 -0.60 19.05
N GLU A 178 11.12 0.29 20.04
CA GLU A 178 12.33 1.10 20.21
C GLU A 178 13.58 0.23 20.36
N LYS A 179 13.49 -0.84 21.17
CA LYS A 179 14.59 -1.81 21.32
C LYS A 179 14.90 -2.52 20.01
N ILE A 180 13.88 -3.00 19.29
CA ILE A 180 14.04 -3.65 17.97
C ILE A 180 14.74 -2.71 16.98
N ILE A 181 14.29 -1.45 16.91
CA ILE A 181 14.88 -0.44 16.01
C ILE A 181 16.35 -0.18 16.38
N GLN A 182 16.66 -0.05 17.67
CA GLN A 182 18.03 0.20 18.13
C GLN A 182 18.97 -0.98 17.80
N GLU A 183 18.51 -2.21 18.01
CA GLU A 183 19.26 -3.42 17.63
C GLU A 183 19.47 -3.52 16.11
N ASN A 184 18.45 -3.16 15.32
CA ASN A 184 18.53 -3.19 13.86
C ASN A 184 19.43 -2.09 13.28
N LYS A 185 19.48 -0.90 13.89
CA LYS A 185 20.43 0.17 13.51
C LYS A 185 21.88 -0.30 13.68
N ASN A 186 22.17 -1.08 14.73
CA ASN A 186 23.50 -1.65 14.96
C ASN A 186 23.89 -2.73 13.93
N LYS A 187 22.91 -3.41 13.33
CA LYS A 187 23.13 -4.46 12.31
C LYS A 187 23.19 -3.94 10.85
N ASN A 188 22.60 -2.78 10.55
CA ASN A 188 22.39 -2.29 9.18
C ASN A 188 23.28 -1.10 8.75
N LYS A 189 24.40 -0.83 9.44
CA LYS A 189 25.43 0.11 8.93
C LYS A 189 25.98 -0.43 7.59
N GLY A 190 25.46 0.06 6.46
CA GLY A 190 25.94 -0.25 5.10
C GLY A 190 24.89 -0.62 4.05
N ARG A 191 23.58 -0.63 4.37
CA ARG A 191 22.56 -1.19 3.46
C ARG A 191 22.05 -0.26 2.35
N TYR A 192 22.39 1.03 2.39
CA TYR A 192 21.93 2.05 1.42
C TYR A 192 23.01 2.48 0.42
N GLU A 193 24.02 1.64 0.16
CA GLU A 193 24.83 1.83 -1.05
C GLU A 193 24.07 1.23 -2.24
N PHE A 194 23.75 2.05 -3.25
CA PHE A 194 23.24 1.60 -4.54
C PHE A 194 24.15 0.49 -5.06
N ASN A 195 23.67 -0.75 -5.04
CA ASN A 195 24.51 -1.91 -5.25
C ASN A 195 24.91 -2.02 -6.73
N ASN A 196 26.17 -1.71 -7.04
CA ASN A 196 26.75 -1.79 -8.39
C ASN A 196 26.49 -3.14 -9.09
N LYS A 197 26.27 -4.23 -8.34
CA LYS A 197 25.89 -5.54 -8.90
C LYS A 197 24.52 -5.53 -9.58
N CYS A 198 23.54 -4.82 -9.02
CA CYS A 198 22.21 -4.70 -9.62
C CYS A 198 22.28 -3.93 -10.95
N ILE A 199 23.06 -2.85 -11.01
CA ILE A 199 23.26 -2.06 -12.24
C ILE A 199 23.92 -2.91 -13.33
N GLN A 200 24.97 -3.67 -12.98
CA GLN A 200 25.62 -4.57 -13.94
C GLN A 200 24.66 -5.66 -14.44
N LYS A 201 23.82 -6.20 -13.57
CA LYS A 201 22.81 -7.19 -13.97
C LYS A 201 21.76 -6.59 -14.89
N ILE A 202 21.29 -5.38 -14.63
CA ILE A 202 20.37 -4.63 -15.51
C ILE A 202 21.00 -4.47 -16.90
N LYS A 203 22.24 -3.98 -16.98
CA LYS A 203 22.96 -3.80 -18.27
C LYS A 203 23.14 -5.11 -19.04
N SER A 204 23.41 -6.22 -18.35
CA SER A 204 23.50 -7.54 -18.97
C SER A 204 22.16 -7.96 -19.57
N ILE A 205 21.08 -7.85 -18.80
CA ILE A 205 19.73 -8.24 -19.24
C ILE A 205 19.31 -7.40 -20.45
N ASP A 206 19.54 -6.09 -20.40
CA ASP A 206 19.19 -5.16 -21.49
C ASP A 206 19.93 -5.50 -22.80
N LYS A 207 21.23 -5.83 -22.69
CA LYS A 207 22.04 -6.31 -23.83
C LYS A 207 21.49 -7.63 -24.40
N ASP A 208 21.10 -8.57 -23.55
CA ASP A 208 20.57 -9.87 -23.97
C ASP A 208 19.22 -9.73 -24.68
N ILE A 209 18.34 -8.86 -24.18
CA ILE A 209 17.06 -8.51 -24.82
C ILE A 209 17.31 -7.86 -26.17
N THR A 210 18.20 -6.87 -26.24
CA THR A 210 18.54 -6.16 -27.48
C THR A 210 19.07 -7.12 -28.55
N ASN A 211 19.98 -8.02 -28.18
CA ASN A 211 20.54 -9.01 -29.09
C ASN A 211 19.47 -9.99 -29.61
N SER A 212 18.57 -10.45 -28.72
CA SER A 212 17.47 -11.34 -29.07
C SER A 212 16.48 -10.67 -30.04
N PHE A 213 16.20 -9.37 -29.83
CA PHE A 213 15.33 -8.58 -30.70
C PHE A 213 15.95 -8.36 -32.09
N ILE A 214 17.24 -8.04 -32.16
CA ILE A 214 17.98 -7.93 -33.43
C ILE A 214 17.96 -9.26 -34.19
N HIS A 215 18.21 -10.38 -33.49
CA HIS A 215 18.19 -11.71 -34.09
C HIS A 215 16.82 -12.08 -34.67
N TYR A 216 15.74 -11.82 -33.92
CA TYR A 216 14.35 -12.04 -34.36
C TYR A 216 14.01 -11.23 -35.61
N ASN A 217 14.37 -9.94 -35.65
CA ASN A 217 14.12 -9.10 -36.82
C ASN A 217 14.93 -9.55 -38.04
N PHE A 218 16.20 -9.93 -37.85
CA PHE A 218 17.04 -10.43 -38.94
C PHE A 218 16.47 -11.73 -39.54
N THR A 219 16.05 -12.69 -38.70
CA THR A 219 15.47 -13.96 -39.16
C THR A 219 14.14 -13.76 -39.88
N ASN A 220 13.24 -12.93 -39.38
CA ASN A 220 11.98 -12.66 -40.06
C ASN A 220 12.16 -11.91 -41.38
N THR A 221 13.08 -10.95 -41.44
CA THR A 221 13.39 -10.22 -42.68
C THR A 221 13.97 -11.16 -43.74
N LEU A 222 14.84 -12.09 -43.34
CA LEU A 222 15.40 -13.12 -44.23
C LEU A 222 14.30 -14.07 -44.74
N LEU A 223 13.42 -14.55 -43.85
CA LEU A 223 12.30 -15.42 -44.21
C LEU A 223 11.31 -14.74 -45.16
N ASP A 224 11.00 -13.46 -44.94
CA ASP A 224 10.13 -12.69 -45.84
C ASP A 224 10.78 -12.46 -47.21
N THR A 225 12.10 -12.26 -47.25
CA THR A 225 12.85 -12.14 -48.50
C THR A 225 12.87 -13.46 -49.28
N LEU A 226 13.08 -14.59 -48.60
CA LEU A 226 13.04 -15.92 -49.20
C LEU A 226 11.64 -16.29 -49.70
N ARG A 227 10.58 -15.94 -48.96
CA ARG A 227 9.18 -16.14 -49.39
C ARG A 227 8.85 -15.33 -50.64
N LYS A 228 9.28 -14.07 -50.71
CA LYS A 228 9.09 -13.22 -51.90
C LYS A 228 9.84 -13.77 -53.12
N ASN A 229 11.04 -14.31 -52.94
CA ASN A 229 11.82 -14.88 -54.04
C ASN A 229 11.25 -16.20 -54.54
N ASN A 230 10.70 -17.05 -53.66
CA ASN A 230 10.06 -18.31 -54.04
C ASN A 230 8.64 -18.14 -54.62
N SER A 231 8.03 -16.95 -54.52
CA SER A 231 6.73 -16.65 -55.13
C SER A 231 6.85 -16.11 -56.56
N ASN A 232 8.08 -15.90 -57.05
CA ASN A 232 8.41 -15.36 -58.38
C ASN A 232 9.06 -16.42 -59.31
N ILE A 233 8.98 -17.71 -58.95
CA ILE A 233 9.34 -18.87 -59.79
C ILE A 233 8.05 -19.61 -60.11
#